data_AF-A0A2G6QPY6-F1
#
_entry.id   AF-A0A2G6QPY6-F1
#
_cell.length_a   1.000
_cell.length_b   1.000
_cell.length_c   1.000
_cell.angle_alpha   90.00
_cell.angle_beta   90.00
_cell.angle_gamma   90.00
#
_symmetry.space_group_name_H-M   'P 1'
#
loop_
_entity.id
_entity.type
_entity.pdbx_description
1 polymer ?
#
loop_
_entity_poly.entity_id
_entity_poly.type
_entity_poly.pdbx_seq_one_letter_code
_entity_poly.pdbx_strand_id
1 'polypeptide(L)'
;MDYYYRTYNLAMLGMAVVGLVCFVALFFVKAGYGKFRNDKWGLSFSNKAAWLVMEVPTIVVMLVMLFLSKKDNMLVRVLISFFFFAHYIQRTFVFPFLLKGKSKMPILIVLMGMTFNTVNALLIGSWLFHFSPDEMYSPVWLYSPQFIIGAVVFILGFWINVSSDSYIRSLRKPGDTAHYFPNMGMYRYVTSANYFGELVEWTGFAILSWSLPAALFVFWTAANLVPRAHAINKSYRQKFPEEFAKTKPKRIFPFVF
;
A
#
# COMPACT_ATOMS: atom_id res chain seq x y z
N MET A 1 -13.68 18.50 -22.65
CA MET A 1 -13.58 17.75 -21.38
C MET A 1 -13.81 16.25 -21.60
N ASP A 2 -14.75 15.87 -22.45
CA ASP A 2 -15.26 14.50 -22.58
C ASP A 2 -14.24 13.44 -22.98
N TYR A 3 -13.28 13.74 -23.86
CA TYR A 3 -12.25 12.77 -24.26
C TYR A 3 -11.31 12.39 -23.10
N TYR A 4 -10.83 13.37 -22.34
CA TYR A 4 -9.93 13.14 -21.21
C TYR A 4 -10.63 12.40 -20.07
N TYR A 5 -11.88 12.78 -19.78
CA TYR A 5 -12.69 12.11 -18.76
C TYR A 5 -13.03 10.67 -19.15
N ARG A 6 -13.34 10.41 -20.43
CA ARG A 6 -13.53 9.05 -20.96
C ARG A 6 -12.27 8.21 -20.82
N THR A 7 -11.12 8.77 -21.19
CA THR A 7 -9.81 8.10 -21.06
C THR A 7 -9.50 7.75 -19.61
N TYR A 8 -9.76 8.69 -18.69
CA TYR A 8 -9.62 8.48 -17.24
C TYR A 8 -10.49 7.33 -16.73
N ASN A 9 -11.77 7.29 -17.11
CA ASN A 9 -12.69 6.22 -16.72
C ASN A 9 -12.28 4.86 -17.31
N LEU A 10 -11.80 4.82 -18.55
CA LEU A 10 -11.27 3.59 -19.15
C LEU A 10 -10.01 3.11 -18.44
N ALA A 11 -9.12 4.01 -18.03
CA ALA A 11 -7.93 3.67 -17.25
C ALA A 11 -8.31 3.10 -15.86
N MET A 12 -9.29 3.68 -15.18
CA MET A 12 -9.81 3.13 -13.91
C MET A 12 -10.42 1.74 -14.10
N LEU A 13 -11.23 1.54 -15.15
CA LEU A 13 -11.81 0.24 -15.47
C LEU A 13 -10.73 -0.80 -15.78
N GLY A 14 -9.74 -0.44 -16.61
CA GLY A 14 -8.60 -1.30 -16.91
C GLY A 14 -7.87 -1.70 -15.64
N MET A 15 -7.56 -0.73 -14.77
CA MET A 15 -6.96 -1.00 -13.46
C MET A 15 -7.82 -1.92 -12.60
N ALA A 16 -9.14 -1.76 -12.56
CA ALA A 16 -10.02 -2.66 -11.80
C ALA A 16 -9.95 -4.11 -12.32
N VAL A 17 -9.99 -4.28 -13.65
CA VAL A 17 -9.89 -5.60 -14.29
C VAL A 17 -8.52 -6.24 -14.01
N VAL A 18 -7.43 -5.50 -14.21
CA VAL A 18 -6.08 -6.01 -13.92
C VAL A 18 -5.95 -6.36 -12.44
N GLY A 19 -6.50 -5.55 -11.53
CA GLY A 19 -6.47 -5.83 -10.09
C GLY A 19 -7.19 -7.12 -9.73
N LEU A 20 -8.34 -7.40 -10.36
CA LEU A 20 -9.06 -8.65 -10.16
C LEU A 20 -8.26 -9.85 -10.67
N VAL A 21 -7.66 -9.75 -11.86
CA VAL A 21 -6.79 -10.78 -12.41
C VAL A 21 -5.59 -11.02 -11.49
N CYS A 22 -4.95 -9.96 -10.99
CA CYS A 22 -3.85 -10.04 -10.03
C CYS A 22 -4.29 -10.72 -8.73
N PHE A 23 -5.45 -10.38 -8.16
CA PHE A 23 -5.97 -11.01 -6.94
C PHE A 23 -6.08 -12.52 -7.10
N VAL A 24 -6.71 -12.99 -8.18
CA VAL A 24 -6.87 -14.41 -8.47
C VAL A 24 -5.50 -15.05 -8.70
N ALA A 25 -4.66 -14.45 -9.55
CA ALA A 25 -3.35 -14.99 -9.89
C ALA A 25 -2.44 -15.13 -8.66
N LEU A 26 -2.48 -14.19 -7.71
CA LEU A 26 -1.60 -14.19 -6.53
C LEU A 26 -1.92 -15.29 -5.50
N PHE A 27 -3.09 -15.94 -5.57
CA PHE A 27 -3.35 -17.16 -4.80
C PHE A 27 -2.59 -18.38 -5.33
N PHE A 28 -2.26 -18.39 -6.63
CA PHE A 28 -1.58 -19.49 -7.30
C PHE A 28 -0.10 -19.20 -7.55
N VAL A 29 0.23 -17.95 -7.86
CA VAL A 29 1.58 -17.48 -8.18
C VAL A 29 2.03 -16.48 -7.13
N LYS A 30 3.03 -16.85 -6.34
CA LYS A 30 3.60 -15.95 -5.33
C LYS A 30 4.54 -14.95 -6.02
N ALA A 31 4.31 -13.66 -5.80
CA ALA A 31 5.25 -12.62 -6.23
C ALA A 31 6.64 -12.90 -5.65
N GLY A 32 7.64 -13.04 -6.53
CA GLY A 32 8.96 -13.59 -6.21
C GLY A 32 9.92 -12.64 -5.50
N TYR A 33 9.47 -11.93 -4.47
CA TYR A 33 10.34 -11.04 -3.69
C TYR A 33 10.14 -11.20 -2.17
N GLY A 34 11.15 -10.79 -1.41
CA GLY A 34 11.20 -11.00 0.04
C GLY A 34 11.19 -12.49 0.39
N LYS A 35 10.24 -12.93 1.23
CA LYS A 35 10.13 -14.32 1.74
C LYS A 35 9.91 -15.37 0.64
N PHE A 36 9.45 -14.96 -0.55
CA PHE A 36 9.12 -15.86 -1.66
C PHE A 36 10.05 -15.74 -2.87
N ARG A 37 11.24 -15.15 -2.71
CA ARG A 37 12.22 -15.02 -3.78
C ARG A 37 12.57 -16.39 -4.39
N ASN A 38 12.58 -16.47 -5.72
CA ASN A 38 13.19 -17.56 -6.48
C ASN A 38 14.03 -16.95 -7.62
N ASP A 39 15.02 -17.68 -8.14
CA ASP A 39 15.92 -17.16 -9.18
C ASP A 39 15.26 -17.13 -10.58
N LYS A 40 14.01 -17.57 -10.71
CA LYS A 40 13.27 -17.58 -11.99
C LYS A 40 12.79 -16.20 -12.45
N TRP A 41 12.89 -15.17 -11.60
CA TRP A 41 12.44 -13.80 -11.92
C TRP A 41 13.52 -12.92 -12.58
N GLY A 42 14.68 -13.49 -12.94
CA GLY A 42 15.72 -12.81 -13.70
C GLY A 42 16.63 -11.90 -12.86
N LEU A 43 17.25 -10.91 -13.52
CA LEU A 43 18.23 -10.02 -12.91
C LEU A 43 17.63 -9.27 -11.72
N SER A 44 18.41 -9.18 -10.64
CA SER A 44 17.97 -8.63 -9.36
C SER A 44 19.04 -7.73 -8.75
N PHE A 45 18.61 -6.65 -8.10
CA PHE A 45 19.49 -5.67 -7.46
C PHE A 45 19.09 -5.40 -6.02
N SER A 46 19.82 -4.52 -5.33
CA SER A 46 19.64 -4.23 -3.90
C SER A 46 18.17 -3.94 -3.58
N ASN A 47 17.60 -4.67 -2.61
CA ASN A 47 16.20 -4.49 -2.20
C ASN A 47 15.93 -3.05 -1.73
N LYS A 48 16.91 -2.38 -1.09
CA LYS A 48 16.75 -0.98 -0.66
C LYS A 48 16.57 -0.04 -1.86
N ALA A 49 17.45 -0.15 -2.85
CA ALA A 49 17.39 0.65 -4.07
C ALA A 49 16.14 0.31 -4.89
N ALA A 50 15.74 -0.96 -4.94
CA ALA A 50 14.55 -1.41 -5.63
C ALA A 50 13.27 -0.79 -5.07
N TRP A 51 13.10 -0.79 -3.74
CA TRP A 51 11.97 -0.10 -3.11
C TRP A 51 12.00 1.41 -3.39
N LEU A 52 13.16 2.06 -3.26
CA LEU A 52 13.27 3.50 -3.55
C LEU A 52 12.82 3.80 -4.99
N VAL A 53 13.40 3.12 -5.98
CA VAL A 53 13.11 3.35 -7.41
C VAL A 53 11.66 3.01 -7.75
N MET A 54 11.09 1.97 -7.15
CA MET A 54 9.70 1.56 -7.36
C MET A 54 8.69 2.58 -6.82
N GLU A 55 8.98 3.20 -5.67
CA GLU A 55 8.03 4.05 -4.94
C GLU A 55 8.13 5.54 -5.29
N VAL A 56 9.32 6.05 -5.65
CA VAL A 56 9.55 7.47 -6.01
C VAL A 56 8.54 8.05 -7.02
N PRO A 57 8.08 7.33 -8.08
CA PRO A 57 7.13 7.91 -9.03
C PRO A 57 5.83 8.41 -8.39
N THR A 58 5.39 7.81 -7.28
CA THR A 58 4.15 8.23 -6.59
C THR A 58 4.23 9.68 -6.10
N ILE A 59 5.37 10.04 -5.51
CA ILE A 59 5.65 11.37 -4.99
C ILE A 59 5.82 12.35 -6.15
N VAL A 60 6.63 11.99 -7.16
CA VAL A 60 6.90 12.86 -8.31
C VAL A 60 5.62 13.18 -9.07
N VAL A 61 4.81 12.17 -9.39
CA VAL A 61 3.55 12.35 -10.11
C VAL A 61 2.57 13.22 -9.30
N MET A 62 2.41 12.93 -8.00
CA MET A 62 1.50 13.70 -7.16
C MET A 62 1.94 15.17 -7.03
N LEU A 63 3.25 15.43 -6.91
CA LEU A 63 3.79 16.80 -6.90
C LEU A 63 3.56 17.52 -8.23
N VAL A 64 3.81 16.85 -9.37
CA VAL A 64 3.55 17.43 -10.69
C VAL A 64 2.07 17.80 -10.84
N MET A 65 1.17 16.90 -10.45
CA MET A 65 -0.28 17.17 -10.48
C MET A 65 -0.67 18.33 -9.58
N LEU A 66 -0.08 18.41 -8.38
CA LEU A 66 -0.29 19.49 -7.42
C LEU A 66 0.16 20.85 -8.00
N PHE A 67 1.38 20.93 -8.55
CA PHE A 67 1.94 22.19 -9.08
C PHE A 67 1.29 22.65 -10.39
N LEU A 68 0.75 21.74 -11.19
CA LEU A 68 0.04 22.08 -12.42
C LEU A 68 -1.47 22.34 -12.20
N SER A 69 -1.97 22.12 -10.98
CA SER A 69 -3.37 22.32 -10.63
C SER A 69 -3.79 23.78 -10.78
N LYS A 70 -4.95 24.01 -11.40
CA LYS A 70 -5.63 25.31 -11.46
C LYS A 70 -6.94 25.32 -10.68
N LYS A 71 -7.16 24.30 -9.83
CA LYS A 71 -8.39 24.16 -9.05
C LYS A 71 -8.44 25.17 -7.91
N ASP A 72 -9.65 25.57 -7.55
CA ASP A 72 -9.91 26.31 -6.32
C ASP A 72 -9.80 25.42 -5.08
N ASN A 73 -9.82 26.06 -3.91
CA ASN A 73 -9.73 25.40 -2.60
C ASN A 73 -8.48 24.53 -2.45
N MET A 74 -7.35 25.01 -3.00
CA MET A 74 -6.08 24.31 -3.01
C MET A 74 -5.61 23.87 -1.62
N LEU A 75 -5.94 24.62 -0.55
CA LEU A 75 -5.61 24.23 0.82
C LEU A 75 -6.20 22.86 1.21
N VAL A 76 -7.48 22.62 0.93
CA VAL A 76 -8.15 21.36 1.27
C VAL A 76 -7.57 20.21 0.45
N ARG A 77 -7.30 20.44 -0.83
CA ARG A 77 -6.68 19.47 -1.74
C ARG A 77 -5.24 19.13 -1.29
N VAL A 78 -4.47 20.12 -0.85
CA VAL A 78 -3.14 19.93 -0.24
C VAL A 78 -3.26 19.08 1.02
N LEU A 79 -4.20 19.39 1.92
CA LEU A 79 -4.40 18.62 3.15
C LEU A 79 -4.80 17.18 2.89
N ILE A 80 -5.63 16.90 1.87
CA ILE A 80 -5.94 15.53 1.45
C ILE A 80 -4.66 14.86 0.90
N SER A 81 -3.94 15.53 -0.01
CA SER A 81 -2.70 14.98 -0.60
C SER A 81 -1.59 14.76 0.44
N PHE A 82 -1.61 15.50 1.56
CA PHE A 82 -0.65 15.32 2.65
C PHE A 82 -0.70 13.91 3.23
N PHE A 83 -1.88 13.29 3.38
CA PHE A 83 -1.99 11.90 3.84
C PHE A 83 -1.28 10.95 2.88
N PHE A 84 -1.48 11.13 1.57
CA PHE A 84 -0.77 10.37 0.53
C PHE A 84 0.75 10.59 0.61
N PHE A 85 1.21 11.83 0.72
CA PHE A 85 2.63 12.14 0.86
C PHE A 85 3.23 11.58 2.14
N ALA A 86 2.55 11.65 3.28
CA ALA A 86 3.02 11.12 4.55
C ALA A 86 3.31 9.61 4.44
N HIS A 87 2.39 8.85 3.83
CA HIS A 87 2.61 7.44 3.52
C HIS A 87 3.84 7.25 2.64
N TYR A 88 3.86 7.89 1.48
CA TYR A 88 4.90 7.62 0.49
C TYR A 88 6.28 8.15 0.89
N ILE A 89 6.37 9.23 1.67
CA ILE A 89 7.64 9.66 2.27
C ILE A 89 8.16 8.59 3.22
N GLN A 90 7.30 8.04 4.08
CA GLN A 90 7.68 6.94 4.97
C GLN A 90 8.08 5.70 4.17
N ARG A 91 7.29 5.29 3.17
CA ARG A 91 7.51 4.08 2.38
C ARG A 91 8.72 4.16 1.45
N THR A 92 9.03 5.36 0.94
CA THR A 92 10.10 5.61 -0.05
C THR A 92 11.42 5.96 0.61
N PHE A 93 11.41 6.85 1.60
CA PHE A 93 12.65 7.44 2.15
C PHE A 93 13.00 6.93 3.55
N VAL A 94 12.09 6.28 4.27
CA VAL A 94 12.37 5.75 5.61
C VAL A 94 12.44 4.23 5.60
N PHE A 95 11.37 3.58 5.15
CA PHE A 95 11.22 2.12 5.17
C PHE A 95 12.39 1.38 4.50
N PRO A 96 12.85 1.73 3.28
CA PRO A 96 13.87 0.94 2.58
C PRO A 96 15.23 1.00 3.29
N PHE A 97 15.55 2.15 3.89
CA PHE A 97 16.81 2.36 4.59
C PHE A 97 16.87 1.56 5.90
N LEU A 98 15.73 1.32 6.53
CA LEU A 98 15.58 0.49 7.74
C LEU A 98 15.57 -1.02 7.47
N LEU A 99 15.46 -1.46 6.21
CA LEU A 99 15.43 -2.89 5.88
C LEU A 99 16.73 -3.59 6.32
N LYS A 100 16.56 -4.73 7.02
CA LYS A 100 17.65 -5.61 7.46
C LYS A 100 17.79 -6.80 6.49
N GLY A 101 19.04 -7.17 6.21
CA GLY A 101 19.42 -8.29 5.36
C GLY A 101 19.91 -7.88 3.95
N LYS A 102 20.44 -8.86 3.20
CA LYS A 102 20.99 -8.67 1.84
C LYS A 102 20.05 -9.13 0.74
N SER A 103 18.73 -9.02 0.96
CA SER A 103 17.74 -9.42 -0.05
C SER A 103 17.94 -8.61 -1.33
N LYS A 104 17.62 -9.24 -2.46
CA LYS A 104 17.53 -8.59 -3.76
C LYS A 104 16.09 -8.64 -4.26
N MET A 105 15.71 -7.68 -5.10
CA MET A 105 14.42 -7.65 -5.78
C MET A 105 14.63 -7.77 -7.29
N PRO A 106 13.83 -8.58 -8.00
CA PRO A 106 13.92 -8.69 -9.45
C PRO A 106 13.52 -7.39 -10.16
N ILE A 107 14.22 -7.05 -11.24
CA ILE A 107 13.96 -5.83 -12.03
C ILE A 107 12.51 -5.83 -12.58
N LEU A 108 12.01 -6.98 -13.03
CA LEU A 108 10.64 -7.09 -13.54
C LEU A 108 9.60 -6.69 -12.49
N ILE A 109 9.79 -7.08 -11.22
CA ILE A 109 8.90 -6.70 -10.12
C ILE A 109 8.97 -5.19 -9.87
N VAL A 110 10.17 -4.60 -9.92
CA VAL A 110 10.35 -3.16 -9.77
C VAL A 110 9.64 -2.39 -10.89
N LEU A 111 9.78 -2.83 -12.14
CA LEU A 111 9.12 -2.19 -13.28
C LEU A 111 7.59 -2.29 -13.17
N MET A 112 7.06 -3.47 -12.84
CA MET A 112 5.62 -3.64 -12.61
C MET A 112 5.11 -2.73 -11.50
N GLY A 113 5.83 -2.66 -10.37
CA GLY A 113 5.50 -1.79 -9.25
C GLY A 113 5.58 -0.31 -9.62
N MET A 114 6.61 0.10 -10.36
CA MET A 114 6.80 1.47 -10.83
C MET A 114 5.67 1.91 -11.78
N THR A 115 5.28 1.04 -12.72
CA THR A 115 4.15 1.30 -13.62
C THR A 115 2.85 1.43 -12.84
N PHE A 116 2.57 0.49 -11.93
CA PHE A 116 1.39 0.55 -11.06
C PHE A 116 1.36 1.86 -10.26
N ASN A 117 2.47 2.18 -9.58
CA ASN A 117 2.60 3.37 -8.73
C ASN A 117 2.40 4.66 -9.51
N THR A 118 2.95 4.74 -10.72
CA THR A 118 2.77 5.87 -11.62
C THR A 118 1.30 6.02 -12.01
N VAL A 119 0.66 4.96 -12.49
CA VAL A 119 -0.75 4.98 -12.92
C VAL A 119 -1.67 5.29 -11.73
N ASN A 120 -1.45 4.68 -10.57
CA ASN A 120 -2.26 4.90 -9.37
C ASN A 120 -2.16 6.36 -8.88
N ALA A 121 -0.94 6.90 -8.79
CA ALA A 121 -0.73 8.30 -8.42
C ALA A 121 -1.33 9.26 -9.45
N LEU A 122 -1.26 8.93 -10.75
CA LEU A 122 -1.92 9.70 -11.80
C LEU A 122 -3.44 9.67 -11.63
N LEU A 123 -4.05 8.53 -11.32
CA LEU A 123 -5.50 8.42 -11.16
C LEU A 123 -6.02 9.19 -9.94
N ILE A 124 -5.33 9.07 -8.80
CA ILE A 124 -5.68 9.80 -7.58
C ILE A 124 -5.41 11.30 -7.76
N GLY A 125 -4.25 11.68 -8.29
CA GLY A 125 -3.89 13.07 -8.55
C GLY A 125 -4.82 13.74 -9.56
N SER A 126 -5.20 13.03 -10.63
CA SER A 126 -6.16 13.54 -11.62
C SER A 126 -7.52 13.80 -11.01
N TRP A 127 -7.97 12.97 -10.06
CA TRP A 127 -9.20 13.28 -9.33
C TRP A 127 -9.04 14.54 -8.47
N LEU A 128 -8.01 14.55 -7.60
CA LEU A 128 -7.78 15.63 -6.63
C LEU A 128 -7.46 16.98 -7.26
N PHE A 129 -6.90 17.04 -8.46
CA PHE A 129 -6.41 18.29 -9.05
C PHE A 129 -7.01 18.62 -10.43
N HIS A 130 -7.89 17.76 -10.97
CA HIS A 130 -8.47 18.00 -12.29
C HIS A 130 -9.95 17.62 -12.40
N PHE A 131 -10.35 16.38 -12.06
CA PHE A 131 -11.68 15.86 -12.37
C PHE A 131 -12.73 16.00 -11.27
N SER A 132 -12.34 16.13 -9.99
CA SER A 132 -13.34 16.35 -8.93
C SER A 132 -14.12 17.65 -9.20
N PRO A 133 -15.41 17.75 -8.83
CA PRO A 133 -16.15 19.00 -8.85
C PRO A 133 -15.43 20.11 -8.07
N ASP A 134 -15.63 21.37 -8.44
CA ASP A 134 -14.91 22.50 -7.85
C ASP A 134 -15.33 22.75 -6.39
N GLU A 135 -16.61 22.48 -6.11
CA GLU A 135 -17.28 22.68 -4.82
C GLU A 135 -17.03 21.53 -3.85
N MET A 136 -16.63 20.35 -4.36
CA MET A 136 -16.48 19.12 -3.55
C MET A 136 -15.53 19.32 -2.38
N TYR A 137 -14.36 19.93 -2.63
CA TYR A 137 -13.34 20.17 -1.61
C TYR A 137 -13.33 21.61 -1.12
N SER A 138 -14.50 22.21 -0.92
CA SER A 138 -14.61 23.49 -0.21
C SER A 138 -14.09 23.37 1.24
N PRO A 139 -13.80 24.48 1.95
CA PRO A 139 -13.33 24.44 3.34
C PRO A 139 -14.25 23.66 4.29
N VAL A 140 -15.55 23.62 3.99
CA VAL A 140 -16.55 22.86 4.76
C VAL A 140 -16.27 21.35 4.72
N TRP A 141 -15.60 20.85 3.67
CA TRP A 141 -15.22 19.44 3.55
C TRP A 141 -14.37 18.95 4.73
N LEU A 142 -13.52 19.81 5.30
CA LEU A 142 -12.67 19.47 6.46
C LEU A 142 -13.47 19.13 7.72
N TYR A 143 -14.72 19.60 7.80
CA TYR A 143 -15.64 19.34 8.91
C TYR A 143 -16.63 18.21 8.59
N SER A 144 -16.57 17.64 7.39
CA SER A 144 -17.45 16.55 7.00
C SER A 144 -17.14 15.27 7.80
N PRO A 145 -18.14 14.43 8.10
CA PRO A 145 -17.91 13.12 8.71
C PRO A 145 -16.93 12.27 7.91
N GLN A 146 -16.97 12.35 6.58
CA GLN A 146 -16.08 11.64 5.66
C GLN A 146 -14.62 12.02 5.92
N PHE A 147 -14.31 13.32 5.93
CA PHE A 147 -12.94 13.77 6.18
C PHE A 147 -12.46 13.37 7.58
N ILE A 148 -13.26 13.60 8.62
CA ILE A 148 -12.87 13.32 10.01
C ILE A 148 -12.68 11.82 10.25
N ILE A 149 -13.68 11.00 9.90
CA ILE A 149 -13.62 9.54 10.09
C ILE A 149 -12.49 8.96 9.24
N GLY A 150 -12.40 9.37 7.97
CA GLY A 150 -11.37 8.88 7.07
C GLY A 150 -9.96 9.23 7.55
N ALA A 151 -9.74 10.45 8.06
CA ALA A 151 -8.46 10.86 8.63
C ALA A 151 -8.09 10.04 9.87
N VAL A 152 -9.03 9.81 10.79
CA VAL A 152 -8.80 8.96 11.97
C VAL A 152 -8.46 7.54 11.56
N VAL A 153 -9.23 6.95 10.64
CA VAL A 153 -8.99 5.60 10.12
C VAL A 153 -7.62 5.52 9.43
N PHE A 154 -7.25 6.53 8.64
CA PHE A 154 -5.95 6.61 7.99
C PHE A 154 -4.82 6.59 9.01
N ILE A 155 -4.87 7.48 10.01
CA ILE A 155 -3.81 7.63 11.02
C ILE A 155 -3.65 6.33 11.81
N LEU A 156 -4.75 5.68 12.20
CA LEU A 156 -4.72 4.39 12.88
C LEU A 156 -4.09 3.30 12.00
N GLY A 157 -4.48 3.24 10.73
CA GLY A 157 -3.90 2.29 9.76
C GLY A 157 -2.41 2.49 9.55
N PHE A 158 -1.99 3.74 9.34
CA PHE A 158 -0.58 4.12 9.18
C PHE A 158 0.24 3.79 10.43
N TRP A 159 -0.28 4.09 11.62
CA TRP A 159 0.38 3.72 12.87
C TRP A 159 0.52 2.19 13.01
N ILE A 160 -0.52 1.41 12.70
CA ILE A 160 -0.45 -0.05 12.71
C ILE A 160 0.59 -0.55 11.70
N ASN A 161 0.63 0.01 10.49
CA ASN A 161 1.58 -0.36 9.45
C ASN A 161 3.03 -0.14 9.91
N VAL A 162 3.35 1.08 10.31
CA VAL A 162 4.71 1.50 10.70
C VAL A 162 5.19 0.77 11.96
N SER A 163 4.32 0.65 12.97
CA SER A 163 4.66 -0.06 14.22
C SER A 163 4.88 -1.55 13.99
N SER A 164 4.03 -2.19 13.15
CA SER A 164 4.17 -3.61 12.79
C SER A 164 5.45 -3.87 11.99
N ASP A 165 5.75 -3.00 11.02
CA ASP A 165 7.00 -3.07 10.25
C ASP A 165 8.22 -2.88 11.17
N SER A 166 8.14 -1.99 12.15
CA SER A 166 9.20 -1.80 13.15
C SER A 166 9.42 -3.04 14.00
N TYR A 167 8.35 -3.66 14.49
CA TYR A 167 8.42 -4.88 15.27
C TYR A 167 9.01 -6.06 14.47
N ILE A 168 8.57 -6.29 13.23
CA ILE A 168 9.15 -7.36 12.40
C ILE A 168 10.65 -7.14 12.17
N ARG A 169 11.08 -5.89 11.98
CA ARG A 169 12.51 -5.57 11.88
C ARG A 169 13.25 -5.79 13.19
N SER A 170 12.63 -5.55 14.35
CA SER A 170 13.30 -5.73 15.65
C SER A 170 13.57 -7.19 15.97
N LEU A 171 12.81 -8.12 15.39
CA LEU A 171 13.05 -9.56 15.54
C LEU A 171 14.40 -10.02 14.97
N ARG A 172 15.01 -9.25 14.06
CA ARG A 172 16.31 -9.59 13.45
C ARG A 172 17.43 -8.71 13.98
N LYS A 173 18.58 -9.31 14.27
CA LYS A 173 19.83 -8.54 14.53
C LYS A 173 20.44 -8.03 13.21
N PRO A 174 21.29 -6.99 13.22
CA PRO A 174 22.04 -6.60 12.03
C PRO A 174 22.84 -7.80 11.46
N GLY A 175 22.73 -8.07 10.16
CA GLY A 175 23.37 -9.22 9.50
C GLY A 175 22.57 -10.53 9.53
N ASP A 176 21.52 -10.60 10.34
CA ASP A 176 20.68 -11.79 10.50
C ASP A 176 19.72 -11.99 9.31
N THR A 177 19.57 -13.25 8.89
CA THR A 177 18.68 -13.69 7.80
C THR A 177 17.61 -14.69 8.27
N ALA A 178 17.62 -15.06 9.55
CA ALA A 178 16.65 -15.97 10.13
C ALA A 178 15.21 -15.38 10.10
N HIS A 179 14.25 -16.28 10.22
CA HIS A 179 12.84 -15.93 10.36
C HIS A 179 12.42 -16.24 11.80
N TYR A 180 11.63 -15.35 12.38
CA TYR A 180 11.08 -15.49 13.71
C TYR A 180 9.56 -15.41 13.65
N PHE A 181 8.89 -16.06 14.60
CA PHE A 181 7.45 -15.99 14.74
C PHE A 181 7.05 -14.69 15.47
N PRO A 182 6.30 -13.79 14.82
CA PRO A 182 5.85 -12.56 15.45
C PRO A 182 4.62 -12.81 16.33
N ASN A 183 4.63 -12.32 17.57
CA ASN A 183 3.56 -12.59 18.55
C ASN A 183 3.18 -11.40 19.44
N MET A 184 3.66 -10.19 19.14
CA MET A 184 3.36 -8.96 19.90
C MET A 184 2.52 -7.97 19.10
N GLY A 185 1.83 -7.06 19.80
CA GLY A 185 0.95 -6.07 19.19
C GLY A 185 -0.15 -6.72 18.36
N MET A 186 -0.39 -6.19 17.16
CA MET A 186 -1.37 -6.75 16.22
C MET A 186 -1.02 -8.15 15.70
N TYR A 187 0.25 -8.58 15.79
CA TYR A 187 0.64 -9.94 15.41
C TYR A 187 0.08 -11.04 16.33
N ARG A 188 -0.48 -10.66 17.48
CA ARG A 188 -1.27 -11.57 18.33
C ARG A 188 -2.53 -12.08 17.63
N TYR A 189 -3.08 -11.29 16.71
CA TYR A 189 -4.35 -11.58 16.06
C TYR A 189 -4.18 -12.02 14.60
N VAL A 190 -3.16 -11.49 13.91
CA VAL A 190 -2.95 -11.72 12.47
C VAL A 190 -1.48 -11.92 12.14
N THR A 191 -1.17 -12.76 11.15
CA THR A 191 0.22 -13.01 10.73
C THR A 191 0.81 -11.93 9.83
N SER A 192 -0.01 -10.98 9.39
CA SER A 192 0.39 -9.89 8.48
C SER A 192 -0.19 -8.55 8.94
N ALA A 193 0.12 -8.18 10.18
CA ALA A 193 -0.40 -6.97 10.83
C ALA A 193 -0.04 -5.68 10.08
N ASN A 194 1.15 -5.59 9.50
CA ASN A 194 1.54 -4.47 8.65
C ASN A 194 0.62 -4.33 7.42
N TYR A 195 0.25 -5.44 6.78
CA TYR A 195 -0.68 -5.42 5.65
C TYR A 195 -2.10 -5.05 6.04
N PHE A 196 -2.54 -5.48 7.22
CA PHE A 196 -3.81 -5.02 7.79
C PHE A 196 -3.79 -3.50 8.00
N GLY A 197 -2.73 -2.97 8.61
CA GLY A 197 -2.56 -1.52 8.80
C GLY A 197 -2.62 -0.76 7.48
N GLU A 198 -1.93 -1.25 6.46
CA GLU A 198 -1.93 -0.62 5.12
C GLU A 198 -3.32 -0.61 4.47
N LEU A 199 -4.08 -1.71 4.61
CA LEU A 199 -5.43 -1.77 4.08
C LEU A 199 -6.38 -0.81 4.81
N VAL A 200 -6.27 -0.72 6.14
CA VAL A 200 -7.02 0.24 6.96
C VAL A 200 -6.64 1.66 6.58
N GLU A 201 -5.35 1.93 6.39
CA GLU A 201 -4.82 3.24 6.01
C GLU A 201 -5.44 3.73 4.70
N TRP A 202 -5.35 2.93 3.63
CA TRP A 202 -5.93 3.31 2.34
C TRP A 202 -7.45 3.37 2.36
N THR A 203 -8.11 2.57 3.21
CA THR A 203 -9.56 2.68 3.43
C THR A 203 -9.91 4.04 4.04
N GLY A 204 -9.14 4.49 5.03
CA GLY A 204 -9.25 5.85 5.56
C GLY A 204 -9.04 6.92 4.48
N PHE A 205 -8.03 6.75 3.62
CA PHE A 205 -7.77 7.66 2.50
C PHE A 205 -8.94 7.72 1.50
N ALA A 206 -9.54 6.58 1.18
CA ALA A 206 -10.70 6.52 0.30
C ALA A 206 -11.92 7.22 0.91
N ILE A 207 -12.13 7.09 2.22
CA ILE A 207 -13.21 7.77 2.94
C ILE A 207 -12.95 9.28 3.00
N LEU A 208 -11.75 9.74 3.38
CA LEU A 208 -11.47 11.17 3.54
C LEU A 208 -11.41 11.93 2.20
N SER A 209 -10.94 11.27 1.14
CA SER A 209 -10.92 11.85 -0.21
C SER A 209 -12.26 11.69 -0.93
N TRP A 210 -13.09 10.74 -0.51
CA TRP A 210 -14.35 10.35 -1.16
C TRP A 210 -14.21 10.17 -2.68
N SER A 211 -13.09 9.57 -3.09
CA SER A 211 -12.72 9.45 -4.50
C SER A 211 -12.77 8.00 -4.98
N LEU A 212 -13.37 7.79 -6.14
CA LEU A 212 -13.40 6.48 -6.80
C LEU A 212 -12.00 5.90 -7.07
N PRO A 213 -10.98 6.65 -7.53
CA PRO A 213 -9.63 6.10 -7.68
C PRO A 213 -9.00 5.68 -6.34
N ALA A 214 -9.30 6.35 -5.22
CA ALA A 214 -8.82 5.89 -3.92
C ALA A 214 -9.53 4.60 -3.48
N ALA A 215 -10.83 4.45 -3.73
CA ALA A 215 -11.54 3.19 -3.49
C ALA A 215 -10.99 2.05 -4.37
N LEU A 216 -10.66 2.35 -5.63
CA LEU A 216 -9.96 1.42 -6.52
C LEU A 216 -8.58 1.05 -5.97
N PHE A 217 -7.87 1.99 -5.35
CA PHE A 217 -6.60 1.70 -4.71
C PHE A 217 -6.75 0.80 -3.48
N VAL A 218 -7.79 0.97 -2.67
CA VAL A 218 -8.11 0.04 -1.57
C VAL A 218 -8.33 -1.38 -2.11
N PHE A 219 -9.09 -1.51 -3.20
CA PHE A 219 -9.28 -2.79 -3.88
C PHE A 219 -7.96 -3.39 -4.34
N TRP A 220 -7.06 -2.60 -4.94
CA TRP A 220 -5.73 -3.05 -5.36
C TRP A 220 -4.83 -3.47 -4.20
N THR A 221 -4.85 -2.71 -3.10
CA THR A 221 -4.14 -3.05 -1.87
C THR A 221 -4.64 -4.38 -1.33
N ALA A 222 -5.96 -4.59 -1.25
CA ALA A 222 -6.53 -5.88 -0.87
C ALA A 222 -6.14 -6.99 -1.86
N ALA A 223 -6.24 -6.72 -3.16
CA ALA A 223 -5.93 -7.66 -4.24
C ALA A 223 -4.50 -8.20 -4.14
N ASN A 224 -3.54 -7.36 -3.75
CA ASN A 224 -2.14 -7.75 -3.61
C ASN A 224 -1.84 -8.35 -2.22
N LEU A 225 -2.33 -7.72 -1.16
CA LEU A 225 -1.93 -8.05 0.21
C LEU A 225 -2.67 -9.24 0.81
N VAL A 226 -3.94 -9.47 0.46
CA VAL A 226 -4.74 -10.58 1.01
C VAL A 226 -4.18 -11.95 0.57
N PRO A 227 -3.92 -12.22 -0.72
CA PRO A 227 -3.30 -13.50 -1.12
C PRO A 227 -1.90 -13.66 -0.54
N ARG A 228 -1.15 -12.56 -0.41
CA ARG A 228 0.18 -12.57 0.20
C ARG A 228 0.13 -12.91 1.69
N ALA A 229 -0.81 -12.33 2.43
CA ALA A 229 -1.05 -12.65 3.84
C ALA A 229 -1.43 -14.12 4.01
N HIS A 230 -2.25 -14.68 3.10
CA HIS A 230 -2.56 -16.11 3.06
C HIS A 230 -1.28 -16.97 2.91
N ALA A 231 -0.41 -16.63 1.96
CA ALA A 231 0.84 -17.35 1.75
C ALA A 231 1.79 -17.24 2.96
N ILE A 232 1.85 -16.06 3.61
CA ILE A 232 2.66 -15.82 4.81
C ILE A 232 2.16 -16.67 5.98
N ASN A 233 0.85 -16.68 6.21
CA ASN A 233 0.21 -17.48 7.26
C ASN A 233 0.50 -18.98 7.08
N LYS A 234 0.31 -19.50 5.85
CA LYS A 234 0.64 -20.89 5.51
C LYS A 234 2.11 -21.20 5.80
N SER A 235 3.01 -20.30 5.44
CA SER A 235 4.44 -20.48 5.71
C SER A 235 4.78 -20.44 7.20
N TYR A 236 4.11 -19.60 8.01
CA TYR A 236 4.33 -19.58 9.45
C TYR A 236 3.82 -20.86 10.12
N ARG A 237 2.64 -21.37 9.72
CA ARG A 237 2.09 -22.63 10.21
C ARG A 237 3.03 -23.83 9.98
N GLN A 238 3.76 -23.82 8.86
CA GLN A 238 4.72 -24.87 8.53
C GLN A 238 6.04 -24.73 9.28
N LYS A 239 6.52 -23.49 9.51
CA LYS A 239 7.83 -23.24 10.12
C LYS A 239 7.81 -23.19 11.64
N PHE A 240 6.68 -22.82 12.24
CA PHE A 240 6.51 -22.61 13.68
C PHE A 240 5.20 -23.29 14.15
N PRO A 241 5.09 -24.62 14.03
CA PRO A 241 3.83 -25.32 14.26
C PRO A 241 3.34 -25.17 15.71
N GLU A 242 4.25 -25.18 16.68
CA GLU A 242 3.94 -25.08 18.11
C GLU A 242 3.41 -23.69 18.47
N GLU A 243 4.12 -22.63 18.10
CA GLU A 243 3.71 -21.25 18.35
C GLU A 243 2.41 -20.91 17.62
N PHE A 244 2.26 -21.39 16.39
CA PHE A 244 1.05 -21.21 15.60
C PHE A 244 -0.14 -21.93 16.24
N ALA A 245 0.03 -23.14 16.76
CA ALA A 245 -1.03 -23.89 17.46
C ALA A 245 -1.48 -23.20 18.75
N LYS A 246 -0.54 -22.57 19.46
CA LYS A 246 -0.82 -21.82 20.70
C LYS A 246 -1.57 -20.51 20.47
N THR A 247 -1.23 -19.77 19.41
CA THR A 247 -1.74 -18.40 19.18
C THR A 247 -2.85 -18.32 18.14
N LYS A 248 -2.90 -19.25 17.19
CA LYS A 248 -3.90 -19.36 16.10
C LYS A 248 -4.22 -18.03 15.38
N PRO A 249 -3.21 -17.22 14.99
CA PRO A 249 -3.44 -15.94 14.33
C PRO A 249 -4.09 -16.15 12.96
N LYS A 250 -4.98 -15.21 12.61
CA LYS A 250 -5.59 -15.10 11.29
C LYS A 250 -4.57 -14.55 10.28
N ARG A 251 -4.93 -14.43 9.01
CA ARG A 251 -4.03 -14.00 7.94
C ARG A 251 -3.85 -12.49 8.00
N ILE A 252 -4.96 -11.76 7.92
CA ILE A 252 -4.97 -10.30 7.78
C ILE A 252 -6.15 -9.63 8.50
N PHE A 253 -7.32 -10.25 8.57
CA PHE A 253 -8.48 -9.68 9.27
C PHE A 253 -8.61 -10.33 10.65
N PRO A 254 -8.42 -9.57 11.75
CA PRO A 254 -8.52 -10.10 13.11
C PRO A 254 -9.82 -10.87 13.31
N PHE A 255 -9.72 -12.04 13.94
CA PHE A 255 -10.83 -12.95 14.26
C PHE A 255 -11.58 -13.56 13.06
N VAL A 256 -11.41 -13.04 11.84
CA VAL A 256 -12.12 -13.49 10.63
C VAL A 256 -11.23 -14.32 9.71
N PHE A 257 -10.22 -13.72 9.06
CA PHE A 257 -9.49 -14.36 7.95
C PHE A 257 -7.98 -14.16 8.01
#